data_AF-A0A974C2P8-F1
#
_entry.id   AF-A0A974C2P8-F1
#
_cell.length_a   1.000
_cell.length_b   1.000
_cell.length_c   1.000
_cell.angle_alpha   90.00
_cell.angle_beta   90.00
_cell.angle_gamma   90.00
#
_symmetry.space_group_name_H-M   'P 1'
#
loop_
_entity.id
_entity.type
_entity.pdbx_description
1 polymer ?
#
loop_
_entity_poly.entity_id
_entity_poly.type
_entity_poly.pdbx_seq_one_letter_code
_entity_poly.pdbx_strand_id
1 'polypeptide(L)'
;MTRIIINEVPQLQHMRILEVTSEFHDLIRYIDLELHGLTLAEYHRKQWIPRGLRVSLRPTLFANVDDYSARFAQILNKCSADIMVLTLEYIKKELTTVQMDITRLEEEVKRGGTEEDFTTLKEQLSEKLDCYRKEREKQKRSKFDRDALDYKGGFKTGKLEAKKSMHIRPRPDSQHPHFKHRESKATPINNEMPVTTRFLV
;
A
#
# COMPACT_ATOMS: atom_id res chain seq x y z
N MET A 1 -31.58 35.34 -33.59
CA MET A 1 -31.63 34.23 -32.60
C MET A 1 -31.56 32.93 -33.36
N THR A 2 -30.37 32.38 -33.56
CA THR A 2 -30.17 31.12 -34.27
C THR A 2 -29.70 30.10 -33.26
N ARG A 3 -30.63 29.28 -32.75
CA ARG A 3 -30.31 28.11 -31.93
C ARG A 3 -29.68 27.07 -32.85
N ILE A 4 -28.37 26.89 -32.75
CA ILE A 4 -27.68 25.74 -33.32
C ILE A 4 -28.03 24.56 -32.41
N ILE A 5 -28.96 23.72 -32.87
CA ILE A 5 -29.21 22.41 -32.27
C ILE A 5 -28.06 21.52 -32.71
N ILE A 6 -27.06 21.37 -31.85
CA ILE A 6 -26.07 20.31 -31.98
C ILE A 6 -26.78 19.02 -31.55
N ASN A 7 -27.42 18.35 -32.51
CA ASN A 7 -27.85 16.97 -32.33
C ASN A 7 -26.60 16.10 -32.43
N GLU A 8 -26.12 15.72 -31.25
CA GLU A 8 -24.97 14.84 -31.02
C GLU A 8 -25.24 13.41 -31.48
N VAL A 9 -24.17 12.70 -31.84
CA VAL A 9 -24.14 11.24 -31.83
C VAL A 9 -23.74 10.81 -30.41
N PRO A 10 -24.65 10.25 -29.59
CA PRO A 10 -24.38 9.93 -28.18
C PRO A 10 -23.21 8.95 -27.97
N GLN A 11 -22.92 8.12 -28.98
CA GLN A 11 -21.87 7.10 -28.91
C GLN A 11 -20.45 7.70 -28.93
N LEU A 12 -20.26 8.84 -29.60
CA LEU A 12 -18.97 9.55 -29.66
C LEU A 12 -18.68 10.34 -28.39
N GLN A 13 -19.69 10.73 -27.61
CA GLN A 13 -19.49 11.29 -26.27
C GLN A 13 -19.16 10.20 -25.25
N HIS A 14 -19.82 9.04 -25.34
CA HIS A 14 -19.59 7.97 -24.38
C HIS A 14 -18.19 7.33 -24.53
N MET A 15 -17.70 7.19 -25.77
CA MET A 15 -16.30 6.83 -26.05
C MET A 15 -15.32 7.84 -25.45
N ARG A 16 -15.54 9.14 -25.67
CA ARG A 16 -14.69 10.21 -25.12
C ARG A 16 -14.67 10.23 -23.59
N ILE A 17 -15.80 9.95 -22.93
CA ILE A 17 -15.86 9.88 -21.46
C ILE A 17 -15.07 8.66 -20.94
N LEU A 18 -15.19 7.50 -21.57
CA LEU A 18 -14.47 6.29 -21.14
C LEU A 18 -12.95 6.46 -21.30
N GLU A 19 -12.50 7.03 -22.42
CA GLU A 19 -11.08 7.33 -22.68
C GLU A 19 -10.51 8.31 -21.64
N VAL A 20 -11.22 9.42 -21.37
CA VAL A 20 -10.83 10.41 -20.35
C VAL A 20 -10.76 9.80 -18.94
N THR A 21 -11.66 8.87 -18.61
CA THR A 21 -11.60 8.18 -17.31
C THR A 21 -10.42 7.22 -17.19
N SER A 22 -10.01 6.58 -18.30
CA SER A 22 -8.83 5.71 -18.34
C SER A 22 -7.53 6.50 -18.24
N GLU A 23 -7.43 7.61 -18.98
CA GLU A 23 -6.28 8.52 -18.92
C GLU A 23 -6.03 9.02 -17.50
N PHE A 24 -7.08 9.47 -16.83
CA PHE A 24 -6.97 9.94 -15.46
C PHE A 24 -6.50 8.85 -14.50
N HIS A 25 -6.94 7.61 -14.71
CA HIS A 25 -6.49 6.46 -13.93
C HIS A 25 -5.01 6.16 -14.14
N ASP A 26 -4.51 6.15 -15.37
CA ASP A 26 -3.10 5.88 -15.66
C ASP A 26 -2.17 6.98 -15.16
N LEU A 27 -2.59 8.24 -15.25
CA LEU A 27 -1.84 9.37 -14.68
C LEU A 27 -1.80 9.32 -13.15
N ILE A 28 -2.91 8.95 -12.49
CA ILE A 28 -2.93 8.69 -11.05
C ILE A 28 -1.98 7.55 -10.69
N ARG A 29 -2.04 6.44 -11.43
CA ARG A 29 -1.17 5.27 -11.24
C ARG A 29 0.30 5.66 -11.36
N TYR A 30 0.66 6.47 -12.36
CA TYR A 30 2.01 6.99 -12.53
C TYR A 30 2.47 7.79 -11.32
N ILE A 31 1.67 8.76 -10.85
CA ILE A 31 2.00 9.60 -9.69
C ILE A 31 2.20 8.72 -8.44
N ASP A 32 1.32 7.74 -8.21
CA ASP A 32 1.41 6.87 -7.05
C ASP A 32 2.68 6.00 -7.06
N LEU A 33 3.04 5.45 -8.23
CA LEU A 33 4.26 4.68 -8.42
C LEU A 33 5.51 5.55 -8.21
N GLU A 34 5.55 6.73 -8.83
CA GLU A 34 6.68 7.66 -8.74
C GLU A 34 6.91 8.11 -7.29
N LEU A 35 5.86 8.61 -6.63
CA LEU A 35 5.96 9.04 -5.23
C LEU A 35 6.30 7.89 -4.29
N HIS A 36 5.80 6.68 -4.57
CA HIS A 36 6.17 5.51 -3.79
C HIS A 36 7.65 5.16 -3.97
N GLY A 37 8.14 5.15 -5.22
CA GLY A 37 9.54 4.88 -5.55
C GLY A 37 10.48 5.89 -4.90
N LEU A 38 10.22 7.18 -5.05
CA LEU A 38 11.00 8.26 -4.43
C LEU A 38 11.07 8.11 -2.91
N THR A 39 9.92 7.88 -2.27
CA THR A 39 9.87 7.70 -0.82
C THR A 39 10.66 6.47 -0.38
N LEU A 40 10.51 5.34 -1.10
CA LEU A 40 11.17 4.08 -0.76
C LEU A 40 12.69 4.15 -0.98
N ALA A 41 13.14 4.88 -2.00
CA ALA A 41 14.54 5.18 -2.23
C ALA A 41 15.16 5.97 -1.08
N GLU A 42 14.42 6.93 -0.50
CA GLU A 42 14.88 7.67 0.68
C GLU A 42 14.99 6.78 1.93
N TYR A 43 14.04 5.88 2.15
CA TYR A 43 14.13 4.87 3.20
C TYR A 43 15.38 4.01 3.02
N HIS A 44 15.60 3.49 1.81
CA HIS A 44 16.77 2.69 1.48
C HIS A 44 18.08 3.45 1.70
N ARG A 45 18.19 4.69 1.22
CA ARG A 45 19.37 5.56 1.41
C ARG A 45 19.70 5.77 2.88
N LYS A 46 18.69 5.88 3.74
CA LYS A 46 18.86 6.05 5.20
C LYS A 46 19.04 4.72 5.96
N GLN A 47 18.97 3.58 5.29
CA GLN A 47 18.94 2.24 5.91
C GLN A 47 17.79 2.11 6.92
N TRP A 48 16.64 2.73 6.60
CA TRP A 48 15.43 2.70 7.40
C TRP A 48 14.41 1.74 6.78
N ILE A 49 13.78 0.93 7.61
CA ILE A 49 12.65 0.08 7.25
C ILE A 49 11.33 0.84 7.57
N PRO A 50 10.48 1.10 6.58
CA PRO A 50 9.15 1.69 6.78
C PRO A 50 8.31 0.85 7.73
N ARG A 51 7.45 1.47 8.54
CA ARG A 51 6.59 0.73 9.50
C ARG A 51 5.85 -0.47 8.90
N GLY A 52 5.34 -0.34 7.67
CA GLY A 52 4.62 -1.41 6.98
C GLY A 52 5.48 -2.62 6.57
N LEU A 53 6.81 -2.50 6.56
CA LEU A 53 7.75 -3.57 6.21
C LEU A 53 8.54 -4.10 7.42
N ARG A 54 8.27 -3.60 8.63
CA ARG A 54 8.93 -4.06 9.85
C ARG A 54 8.29 -5.39 10.27
N VAL A 55 9.13 -6.41 10.44
CA VAL A 55 8.70 -7.74 10.90
C VAL A 55 8.87 -7.83 12.41
N SER A 56 7.79 -8.13 13.13
CA SER A 56 7.77 -8.25 14.60
C SER A 56 7.94 -9.69 15.12
N LEU A 57 8.39 -10.60 14.26
CA LEU A 57 8.62 -11.99 14.63
C LEU A 57 9.72 -12.10 15.68
N ARG A 58 9.53 -13.06 16.60
CA ARG A 58 10.53 -13.44 17.60
C ARG A 58 10.88 -14.90 17.40
N PRO A 59 12.13 -15.29 17.67
CA PRO A 59 12.49 -16.69 17.64
C PRO A 59 11.72 -17.47 18.70
N THR A 60 11.21 -18.65 18.35
CA THR A 60 10.56 -19.56 19.30
C THR A 60 11.61 -20.37 20.08
N LEU A 61 12.65 -20.82 19.39
CA LEU A 61 13.78 -21.53 19.98
C LEU A 61 14.91 -20.54 20.29
N PHE A 62 15.58 -20.72 21.43
CA PHE A 62 16.70 -19.87 21.86
C PHE A 62 16.36 -18.39 22.06
N ALA A 63 15.08 -18.08 22.34
CA ALA A 63 14.62 -16.70 22.57
C ALA A 63 15.31 -16.00 23.75
N ASN A 64 15.80 -16.78 24.71
CA ASN A 64 16.56 -16.34 25.87
C ASN A 64 18.05 -16.11 25.59
N VAL A 65 18.53 -16.45 24.38
CA VAL A 65 19.92 -16.21 23.97
C VAL A 65 19.97 -14.90 23.19
N ASP A 66 20.53 -13.87 23.80
CA ASP A 66 20.54 -12.51 23.23
C ASP A 66 21.26 -12.42 21.88
N ASP A 67 22.39 -13.11 21.72
CA ASP A 67 23.13 -13.13 20.43
C ASP A 67 22.29 -13.75 19.32
N TYR A 68 21.59 -14.86 19.61
CA TYR A 68 20.72 -15.51 18.64
C TYR A 68 19.56 -14.61 18.25
N SER A 69 18.88 -14.01 19.24
CA SER A 69 17.77 -13.07 19.00
C SER A 69 18.21 -11.84 18.21
N ALA A 70 19.42 -11.33 18.46
CA ALA A 70 19.99 -10.23 17.70
C ALA A 70 20.26 -10.61 16.24
N ARG A 71 20.88 -11.77 15.99
CA ARG A 71 21.12 -12.28 14.63
C ARG A 71 19.82 -12.57 13.89
N PHE A 72 18.83 -13.15 14.56
CA PHE A 72 17.49 -13.38 14.01
C PHE A 72 16.84 -12.08 13.53
N ALA A 73 16.87 -11.03 14.38
CA ALA A 73 16.36 -9.72 14.00
C ALA A 73 17.14 -9.09 12.83
N GLN A 74 18.47 -9.27 12.77
CA GLN A 74 19.29 -8.79 11.65
C GLN A 74 18.90 -9.46 10.33
N ILE A 75 18.66 -10.77 10.33
CA ILE A 75 18.22 -11.51 9.13
C ILE A 75 16.88 -10.94 8.65
N LEU A 76 15.90 -10.77 9.54
CA LEU A 76 14.60 -10.20 9.17
C LEU A 76 14.72 -8.79 8.60
N ASN A 77 15.53 -7.94 9.22
CA ASN A 77 15.76 -6.58 8.74
C ASN A 77 16.40 -6.57 7.34
N LYS A 78 17.34 -7.49 7.09
CA LYS A 78 17.94 -7.67 5.75
C LYS A 78 16.87 -8.08 4.74
N CYS A 79 16.03 -9.07 5.06
CA CYS A 79 14.93 -9.46 4.18
C CYS A 79 13.98 -8.29 3.87
N SER A 80 13.61 -7.48 4.87
CA SER A 80 12.81 -6.28 4.65
C SER A 80 13.51 -5.27 3.72
N ALA A 81 14.82 -5.09 3.85
CA ALA A 81 15.60 -4.23 2.97
C ALA A 81 15.66 -4.76 1.53
N ASP A 82 15.87 -6.07 1.36
CA ASP A 82 15.89 -6.72 0.04
C ASP A 82 14.52 -6.60 -0.64
N ILE A 83 13.42 -6.73 0.11
CA ILE A 83 12.05 -6.49 -0.40
C ILE A 83 11.88 -5.04 -0.88
N MET A 84 12.45 -4.05 -0.17
CA MET A 84 12.41 -2.65 -0.62
C MET A 84 13.13 -2.47 -1.97
N VAL A 85 14.30 -3.07 -2.13
CA VAL A 85 15.08 -3.00 -3.39
C VAL A 85 14.31 -3.68 -4.52
N LEU A 86 13.80 -4.89 -4.29
CA LEU A 86 12.96 -5.60 -5.25
C LEU A 86 11.76 -4.73 -5.68
N THR A 87 11.11 -4.07 -4.73
CA THR A 87 9.96 -3.20 -5.00
C THR A 87 10.36 -1.99 -5.85
N LEU A 88 11.51 -1.36 -5.57
CA LEU A 88 12.04 -0.27 -6.39
C LEU A 88 12.30 -0.68 -7.85
N GLU A 89 12.87 -1.88 -8.05
CA GLU A 89 13.11 -2.42 -9.39
C GLU A 89 11.82 -2.62 -10.19
N TYR A 90 10.78 -3.16 -9.55
CA TYR A 90 9.48 -3.34 -10.19
C TYR A 90 8.76 -2.02 -10.44
N ILE A 91 8.83 -1.05 -9.51
CA ILE A 91 8.30 0.30 -9.72
C ILE A 91 8.94 0.94 -10.95
N LYS A 92 10.27 0.82 -11.12
CA LYS A 92 10.96 1.39 -12.28
C LYS A 92 10.48 0.79 -13.61
N LYS A 93 10.29 -0.53 -13.65
CA LYS A 93 9.75 -1.22 -14.83
C LYS A 93 8.32 -0.75 -15.12
N GLU A 94 7.48 -0.73 -14.08
CA GLU A 94 6.08 -0.34 -14.21
C GLU A 94 5.93 1.12 -14.67
N LEU A 95 6.72 2.05 -14.13
CA LEU A 95 6.73 3.44 -14.59
C LEU A 95 7.01 3.57 -16.09
N THR A 96 7.90 2.72 -16.62
CA THR A 96 8.18 2.69 -18.06
C THR A 96 6.95 2.24 -18.85
N THR A 97 6.27 1.18 -18.39
CA THR A 97 5.04 0.69 -19.00
C THR A 97 3.92 1.73 -18.97
N VAL A 98 3.64 2.32 -17.80
CA VAL A 98 2.58 3.33 -17.65
C VAL A 98 2.87 4.56 -18.49
N GLN A 99 4.14 4.98 -18.60
CA GLN A 99 4.51 6.10 -19.45
C GLN A 99 4.23 5.81 -20.94
N MET A 100 4.49 4.59 -21.40
CA MET A 100 4.15 4.19 -22.77
C MET A 100 2.63 4.18 -23.00
N ASP A 101 1.86 3.68 -22.04
CA ASP A 101 0.39 3.69 -22.10
C ASP A 101 -0.16 5.12 -22.17
N ILE A 102 0.35 6.03 -21.33
CA ILE A 102 -0.02 7.45 -21.33
C ILE A 102 0.26 8.08 -22.69
N THR A 103 1.48 7.90 -23.23
CA THR A 103 1.83 8.49 -24.54
C THR A 103 0.95 7.94 -25.67
N ARG A 104 0.63 6.65 -25.66
CA ARG A 104 -0.30 6.06 -26.65
C ARG A 104 -1.69 6.70 -26.54
N LEU A 105 -2.22 6.86 -25.33
CA LEU A 105 -3.54 7.46 -25.10
C LEU A 105 -3.56 8.93 -25.54
N GLU A 106 -2.52 9.70 -25.21
CA GLU A 106 -2.39 11.10 -25.64
C GLU A 106 -2.42 11.22 -27.18
N GLU A 107 -1.77 10.31 -27.89
CA GLU A 107 -1.81 10.26 -29.36
C GLU A 107 -3.20 9.86 -29.90
N GLU A 108 -3.90 8.94 -29.24
CA GLU A 108 -5.25 8.52 -29.60
C GLU A 108 -6.26 9.67 -29.45
N VAL A 109 -6.24 10.36 -28.31
CA VAL A 109 -7.11 11.51 -28.05
C VAL A 109 -6.79 12.66 -28.99
N LYS A 110 -5.51 12.92 -29.29
CA LYS A 110 -5.12 13.95 -30.26
C LYS A 110 -5.63 13.67 -31.68
N ARG A 111 -5.73 12.40 -32.09
CA ARG A 111 -6.30 12.02 -33.39
C ARG A 111 -7.83 12.12 -33.45
N GLY A 112 -8.50 12.00 -32.31
CA GLY A 112 -9.97 11.96 -32.22
C GLY A 112 -10.67 13.30 -31.95
N GLY A 113 -9.92 14.36 -31.63
CA GLY A 113 -10.47 15.65 -31.21
C GLY A 113 -9.93 16.87 -31.97
N THR A 114 -10.50 18.04 -31.69
CA THR A 114 -9.91 19.32 -32.10
C THR A 114 -8.76 19.67 -31.15
N GLU A 115 -7.79 20.47 -31.62
CA GLU A 115 -6.66 20.91 -30.79
C GLU A 115 -7.14 21.74 -29.57
N GLU A 116 -8.25 22.48 -29.72
CA GLU A 116 -8.86 23.30 -28.67
C GLU A 116 -9.51 22.45 -27.56
N ASP A 117 -10.22 21.39 -27.93
CA ASP A 117 -10.80 20.44 -26.98
C ASP A 117 -9.69 19.71 -26.21
N PHE A 118 -8.64 19.28 -26.91
CA PHE A 118 -7.49 18.61 -26.32
C PHE A 118 -6.75 19.50 -25.31
N THR A 119 -6.51 20.77 -25.68
CA THR A 119 -5.85 21.74 -24.80
C THR A 119 -6.65 21.98 -23.53
N THR A 120 -7.96 22.19 -23.68
CA THR A 120 -8.86 22.41 -22.54
C THR A 120 -8.90 21.20 -21.60
N LEU A 121 -9.00 19.99 -22.15
CA LEU A 121 -8.99 18.75 -21.37
C LEU A 121 -7.68 18.58 -20.62
N LYS A 122 -6.54 18.84 -21.28
CA LYS A 122 -5.21 18.73 -20.68
C LYS A 122 -5.02 19.68 -19.50
N GLU A 123 -5.48 20.92 -19.62
CA GLU A 123 -5.44 21.91 -18.53
C GLU A 123 -6.26 21.44 -17.32
N GLN A 124 -7.50 21.00 -17.54
CA GLN A 124 -8.37 20.49 -16.47
C GLN A 124 -7.78 19.25 -15.78
N LEU A 125 -7.14 18.36 -16.55
CA LEU A 125 -6.52 17.16 -16.03
C LEU A 125 -5.27 17.49 -15.21
N SER A 126 -4.44 18.41 -15.72
CA SER A 126 -3.23 18.88 -15.05
C SER A 126 -3.54 19.47 -13.67
N GLU A 127 -4.56 20.31 -13.56
CA GLU A 127 -4.94 20.92 -12.27
C GLU A 127 -5.38 19.86 -11.24
N LYS A 128 -6.18 18.87 -11.67
CA LYS A 128 -6.62 17.77 -10.81
C LYS A 128 -5.45 16.89 -10.38
N LEU A 129 -4.54 16.58 -11.29
CA LEU A 129 -3.36 15.76 -11.01
C LEU A 129 -2.38 16.47 -10.08
N ASP A 130 -2.20 17.79 -10.23
CA ASP A 130 -1.38 18.58 -9.32
C ASP A 130 -1.95 18.59 -7.90
N CYS A 131 -3.27 18.78 -7.77
CA CYS A 131 -3.96 18.67 -6.49
C CYS A 131 -3.77 17.28 -5.86
N TYR A 132 -3.97 16.22 -6.65
CA TYR A 132 -3.78 14.85 -6.23
C TYR A 132 -2.35 14.59 -5.75
N ARG A 133 -1.35 14.98 -6.56
CA ARG A 133 0.08 14.81 -6.26
C ARG A 133 0.45 15.48 -4.94
N LYS A 134 0.05 16.74 -4.73
CA LYS A 134 0.35 17.49 -3.49
C LYS A 134 -0.22 16.79 -2.26
N GLU A 135 -1.45 16.28 -2.33
CA GLU A 135 -2.05 15.56 -1.21
C GLU A 135 -1.32 14.24 -0.94
N ARG A 136 -0.94 13.49 -2.00
CA ARG A 136 -0.16 12.25 -1.84
C ARG A 136 1.23 12.49 -1.28
N GLU A 137 1.92 13.54 -1.72
CA GLU A 137 3.21 13.96 -1.18
C GLU A 137 3.11 14.30 0.31
N LYS A 138 2.08 15.06 0.71
CA LYS A 138 1.81 15.38 2.11
C LYS A 138 1.60 14.13 2.95
N GLN A 139 0.83 13.16 2.45
CA GLN A 139 0.62 11.88 3.13
C GLN A 139 1.92 11.07 3.26
N LYS A 140 2.72 10.97 2.18
CA LYS A 140 4.02 10.26 2.21
C LYS A 140 4.99 10.94 3.19
N ARG A 141 5.06 12.28 3.18
CA ARG A 141 5.88 13.07 4.10
C ARG A 141 5.49 12.85 5.55
N SER A 142 4.19 12.92 5.87
CA SER A 142 3.68 12.65 7.21
C SER A 142 4.05 11.23 7.70
N LYS A 143 3.93 10.21 6.83
CA LYS A 143 4.35 8.84 7.15
C LYS A 143 5.86 8.76 7.38
N PHE A 144 6.65 9.40 6.52
CA PHE A 144 8.11 9.42 6.61
C PHE A 144 8.61 10.12 7.88
N ASP A 145 8.05 11.28 8.22
CA ASP A 145 8.40 12.05 9.42
C ASP A 145 8.08 11.26 10.69
N ARG A 146 6.92 10.61 10.71
CA ARG A 146 6.52 9.72 11.80
C ARG A 146 7.49 8.55 11.96
N ASP A 147 7.95 7.96 10.86
CA ASP A 147 8.95 6.89 10.91
C ASP A 147 10.32 7.44 11.33
N ALA A 148 10.70 8.64 10.91
CA ALA A 148 11.93 9.31 11.32
C ALA A 148 12.00 9.53 12.84
N LEU A 149 10.87 9.81 13.49
CA LEU A 149 10.80 9.90 14.94
C LEU A 149 11.12 8.57 15.64
N ASP A 150 10.77 7.43 15.05
CA ASP A 150 11.14 6.11 15.62
C ASP A 150 12.66 5.95 15.63
N TYR A 151 13.32 6.27 14.52
CA TYR A 151 14.78 6.15 14.40
C TYR A 151 15.53 7.17 15.26
N LYS A 152 14.99 8.38 15.46
CA LYS A 152 15.50 9.34 16.44
C LYS A 152 15.30 8.87 17.88
N GLY A 153 14.17 8.21 18.17
CA GLY A 153 13.81 7.68 19.49
C GLY A 153 14.49 6.38 19.88
N GLY A 154 15.39 5.86 19.04
CA GLY A 154 16.16 4.66 19.34
C GLY A 154 15.65 3.37 18.69
N PHE A 155 14.69 3.43 17.76
CA PHE A 155 14.41 2.30 16.86
C PHE A 155 15.61 2.10 15.94
N LYS A 156 16.62 1.38 16.44
CA LYS A 156 17.68 0.80 15.63
C LYS A 156 17.21 -0.62 15.33
N THR A 157 17.11 -0.94 14.04
CA THR A 157 17.01 -2.31 13.49
C THR A 157 17.20 -3.41 14.54
N GLY A 158 16.10 -3.82 15.20
CA GLY A 158 16.07 -4.98 16.09
C GLY A 158 16.18 -4.79 17.61
N LYS A 159 16.34 -3.58 18.18
CA LYS A 159 16.19 -3.40 19.64
C LYS A 159 15.03 -2.46 19.96
N LEU A 160 13.87 -3.04 20.31
CA LEU A 160 13.01 -2.39 21.29
C LEU A 160 13.80 -2.43 22.61
N GLU A 161 14.44 -1.33 22.98
CA GLU A 161 14.73 -1.07 24.38
C GLU A 161 13.40 -1.26 25.13
N ALA A 162 13.31 -2.33 25.91
CA ALA A 162 12.13 -2.66 26.69
C ALA A 162 11.95 -1.57 27.76
N LYS A 163 11.34 -0.45 27.38
CA LYS A 163 10.85 0.53 28.33
C LYS A 163 9.70 -0.12 29.11
N LYS A 164 10.05 -0.62 30.29
CA LYS A 164 9.12 -0.89 31.40
C LYS A 164 8.26 0.35 31.63
N SER A 165 7.08 0.39 31.00
CA SER A 165 5.93 1.20 31.42
C SER A 165 4.73 0.83 30.55
N MET A 166 4.17 -0.37 30.76
CA MET A 166 2.77 -0.60 30.39
C MET A 166 1.92 -0.14 31.57
N HIS A 167 1.56 1.14 31.56
CA HIS A 167 0.29 1.54 32.17
C HIS A 167 -0.80 1.08 31.21
N ILE A 168 -1.34 -0.11 31.47
CA ILE A 168 -2.50 -0.64 30.78
C ILE A 168 -3.64 0.35 31.03
N ARG A 169 -3.98 1.17 30.03
CA ARG A 169 -5.26 1.88 30.08
C ARG A 169 -6.35 0.84 29.85
N PRO A 170 -7.40 0.78 30.68
CA PRO A 170 -8.54 -0.09 30.41
C PRO A 170 -9.17 0.30 29.07
N ARG A 171 -9.52 -0.72 28.29
CA ARG A 171 -10.31 -0.57 27.07
C ARG A 171 -11.69 -0.01 27.46
N PRO A 172 -12.23 1.01 26.78
CA PRO A 172 -13.58 1.47 27.07
C PRO A 172 -14.56 0.36 26.65
N ASP A 173 -15.46 0.00 27.56
CA ASP A 173 -16.53 -0.96 27.32
C ASP A 173 -17.41 -0.49 26.15
N SER A 174 -17.28 -1.15 25.00
CA SER A 174 -18.27 -1.07 23.94
C SER A 174 -19.46 -1.93 24.35
N GLN A 175 -20.53 -1.29 24.81
CA GLN A 175 -21.84 -1.90 24.97
C GLN A 175 -22.29 -2.46 23.61
N HIS A 176 -22.30 -3.80 23.47
CA HIS A 176 -23.10 -4.48 22.46
C HIS A 176 -23.98 -5.52 23.15
N PRO A 177 -25.24 -5.66 22.69
CA PRO A 177 -26.29 -6.36 23.43
C PRO A 177 -26.07 -7.88 23.43
N HIS A 178 -26.35 -8.45 24.60
CA HIS A 178 -26.36 -9.87 24.91
C HIS A 178 -27.23 -10.67 23.92
N PHE A 179 -26.60 -11.41 23.00
CA PHE A 179 -27.25 -12.53 22.34
C PHE A 179 -27.20 -13.74 23.28
N LYS A 180 -28.36 -14.16 23.79
CA LYS A 180 -28.49 -15.34 24.65
C LYS A 180 -28.17 -16.60 23.82
N HIS A 181 -27.08 -17.29 24.16
CA HIS A 181 -26.81 -18.63 23.67
C HIS A 181 -27.88 -19.59 24.23
N ARG A 182 -28.62 -20.22 23.31
CA ARG A 182 -29.54 -21.31 23.62
C ARG A 182 -28.71 -22.57 23.86
N GLU A 183 -28.67 -23.05 25.09
CA GLU A 183 -28.05 -24.32 25.47
C GLU A 183 -28.68 -25.46 24.66
N SER A 184 -27.87 -26.13 23.85
CA SER A 184 -28.20 -27.44 23.28
C SER A 184 -27.41 -28.49 24.06
N LYS A 185 -28.16 -29.37 24.72
CA LYS A 185 -27.65 -30.49 25.53
C LYS A 185 -26.83 -31.44 24.63
N ALA A 186 -25.54 -31.57 24.91
CA ALA A 186 -24.70 -32.59 24.30
C ALA A 186 -24.97 -33.95 24.96
N THR A 187 -25.30 -34.95 24.14
CA THR A 187 -25.31 -36.38 24.51
C THR A 187 -23.88 -36.92 24.30
N PRO A 188 -23.34 -37.75 25.22
CA PRO A 188 -21.98 -38.28 25.06
C PRO A 188 -22.00 -39.48 24.12
N ILE A 189 -21.26 -39.41 23.02
CA ILE A 189 -20.91 -40.58 22.21
C ILE A 189 -19.47 -40.95 22.55
N ASN A 190 -19.33 -41.99 23.38
CA ASN A 190 -18.14 -42.81 23.41
C ASN A 190 -17.99 -43.47 22.04
N ASN A 191 -16.83 -43.35 21.40
CA ASN A 191 -16.22 -44.46 20.68
C ASN A 191 -14.73 -44.20 20.44
N GLU A 192 -13.98 -45.24 20.77
CA GLU A 192 -12.55 -45.41 20.74
C GLU A 192 -11.96 -45.09 19.35
N MET A 193 -10.84 -44.37 19.31
CA MET A 193 -10.00 -44.31 18.11
C MET A 193 -8.69 -45.05 18.38
N PRO A 194 -8.33 -46.06 17.56
CA PRO A 194 -7.05 -46.74 17.68
C PRO A 194 -5.93 -45.83 17.18
N VAL A 195 -4.93 -45.65 18.04
CA VAL A 195 -3.63 -45.06 17.72
C VAL A 195 -2.97 -45.93 16.66
N THR A 196 -2.81 -45.39 15.45
CA THR A 196 -1.94 -46.00 14.44
C THR A 196 -0.70 -45.13 14.26
N THR A 197 0.35 -45.57 14.95
CA THR A 197 1.75 -45.24 14.71
C THR A 197 2.20 -45.70 13.32
N ARG A 198 3.02 -44.89 12.62
CA ARG A 198 3.99 -45.18 11.52
C ARG A 198 3.85 -44.19 10.35
N PHE A 199 4.86 -43.68 9.63
CA PHE A 199 6.33 -43.83 9.49
C PHE A 199 6.89 -42.38 9.25
N LEU A 200 8.06 -41.95 9.74
CA LEU A 200 9.45 -42.25 9.35
C LEU A 200 9.89 -41.61 8.01
N VAL A 201 11.10 -41.01 8.06
CA VAL A 201 12.00 -40.47 7.02
C VAL A 201 11.80 -39.00 6.63
#